data_AF-A0A2E6NR09-F1
#
_entry.id   AF-A0A2E6NR09-F1
#
_cell.length_a   1.000
_cell.length_b   1.000
_cell.length_c   1.000
_cell.angle_alpha   90.00
_cell.angle_beta   90.00
_cell.angle_gamma   90.00
#
_symmetry.space_group_name_H-M   'P 1'
#
loop_
_entity.id
_entity.type
_entity.pdbx_description
1 polymer ?
#
loop_
_entity_poly.entity_id
_entity_poly.type
_entity_poly.pdbx_seq_one_letter_code
_entity_poly.pdbx_strand_id
1 'polypeptide(L)'
;MKNLPEINHCIPNPKAYWCPDCKAHNTFDIVSSKSSDLYNCKACGFSSMFSPAQVLPWKNGLFVIAGLSFLIGVSLGLSGDPNYVIPPLLLGAFFGLLAWMMAHYMKKWSAWASAQRRKSSEELRQEALDHPFQPEYDNSADFTEWAEQFLAPEEVERFHEKYG
;
A
#
# COMPACT_ATOMS: atom_id res chain seq x y z
N MET A 1 6.28 29.62 -10.15
CA MET A 1 4.92 29.06 -10.24
C MET A 1 5.07 27.56 -10.03
N LYS A 2 4.42 26.98 -9.03
CA LYS A 2 4.39 25.52 -8.90
C LYS A 2 3.48 25.00 -10.02
N ASN A 3 4.03 24.21 -10.94
CA ASN A 3 3.21 23.57 -11.96
C ASN A 3 2.32 22.55 -11.25
N LEU A 4 1.06 22.47 -11.67
CA LEU A 4 0.19 21.40 -11.19
C LEU A 4 0.83 20.07 -11.60
N PRO A 5 1.01 19.11 -10.68
CA PRO A 5 1.45 17.79 -11.08
C PRO A 5 0.39 17.21 -12.01
N GLU A 6 0.83 16.70 -13.17
CA GLU A 6 -0.07 16.15 -14.19
C GLU A 6 -0.79 14.90 -13.68
N ILE A 7 -0.19 14.23 -12.69
CA ILE A 7 -0.81 13.16 -11.91
C ILE A 7 -1.02 13.69 -10.49
N ASN A 8 -2.28 13.84 -10.08
CA ASN A 8 -2.60 14.23 -8.70
C ASN A 8 -2.47 13.03 -7.76
N HIS A 9 -1.31 12.92 -7.11
CA HIS A 9 -0.97 11.86 -6.15
C HIS A 9 -1.77 11.93 -4.82
N CYS A 10 -2.60 12.94 -4.62
CA CYS A 10 -3.52 13.06 -3.48
C CYS A 10 -4.90 12.44 -3.75
N ILE A 11 -5.21 12.05 -5.00
CA ILE A 11 -6.47 11.36 -5.33
C ILE A 11 -6.37 9.89 -4.93
N PRO A 12 -7.31 9.35 -4.12
CA PRO A 12 -7.25 7.96 -3.70
C PRO A 12 -7.45 6.97 -4.84
N ASN A 13 -6.45 6.14 -5.10
CA ASN A 13 -6.53 4.98 -5.98
C ASN A 13 -6.14 3.71 -5.23
N PRO A 14 -7.07 2.76 -4.99
CA PRO A 14 -6.75 1.53 -4.25
C PRO A 14 -5.78 0.61 -4.99
N LYS A 15 -5.62 0.76 -6.30
CA LYS A 15 -4.65 -0.04 -7.07
C LYS A 15 -3.23 0.52 -6.98
N ALA A 16 -3.09 1.81 -6.68
CA ALA A 16 -1.80 2.46 -6.62
C ALA A 16 -1.12 2.30 -5.26
N TYR A 17 0.21 2.25 -5.25
CA TYR A 17 1.01 2.24 -4.04
C TYR A 17 0.84 3.55 -3.25
N TRP A 18 0.66 3.44 -1.95
CA TRP A 18 0.43 4.57 -1.06
C TRP A 18 1.43 4.60 0.09
N CYS A 19 1.91 5.80 0.41
CA CYS A 19 2.80 6.03 1.54
C CYS A 19 1.99 6.47 2.78
N PRO A 20 2.06 5.74 3.91
CA PRO A 20 1.35 6.11 5.13
C PRO A 20 1.87 7.36 5.83
N ASP A 21 3.15 7.70 5.62
CA ASP A 21 3.80 8.84 6.27
C ASP A 21 3.52 10.13 5.50
N CYS A 22 3.71 10.11 4.18
CA CYS A 22 3.35 11.25 3.32
C CYS A 22 1.84 11.39 3.13
N LYS A 23 1.07 10.31 3.32
CA LYS A 23 -0.36 10.24 3.00
C LYS A 23 -0.65 10.65 1.56
N ALA A 24 0.08 10.07 0.62
CA ALA A 24 -0.10 10.30 -0.81
C ALA A 24 0.49 9.15 -1.64
N HIS A 25 0.17 9.12 -2.92
CA HIS A 25 0.70 8.19 -3.91
C HIS A 25 1.99 8.72 -4.57
N ASN A 26 3.01 9.03 -3.76
CA ASN A 26 4.28 9.52 -4.27
C ASN A 26 4.98 8.49 -5.16
N THR A 27 5.93 8.95 -5.98
CA THR A 27 6.88 8.09 -6.68
C THR A 27 7.70 7.27 -5.69
N PHE A 28 8.26 6.16 -6.19
CA PHE A 28 9.02 5.20 -5.39
C PHE A 28 10.29 4.74 -6.11
N ASP A 29 11.22 4.21 -5.33
CA ASP A 29 12.33 3.39 -5.80
C ASP A 29 12.00 1.92 -5.59
N ILE A 30 12.27 1.10 -6.61
CA ILE A 30 12.07 -0.36 -6.54
C ILE A 30 13.36 -1.01 -6.06
N VAL A 31 13.31 -1.61 -4.88
CA VAL A 31 14.39 -2.43 -4.34
C VAL A 31 14.04 -3.90 -4.50
N SER A 32 14.50 -4.48 -5.61
CA SER A 32 14.28 -5.90 -5.88
C SER A 32 15.13 -6.78 -4.97
N SER A 33 14.46 -7.69 -4.25
CA SER A 33 15.10 -8.80 -3.54
C SER A 33 14.84 -10.12 -4.28
N LYS A 34 15.62 -11.16 -3.99
CA LYS A 34 15.41 -12.51 -4.57
C LYS A 34 14.00 -13.09 -4.31
N SER A 35 13.26 -12.54 -3.35
CA SER A 35 11.97 -13.06 -2.89
C SER A 35 10.79 -12.13 -3.15
N SER A 36 11.01 -10.83 -3.33
CA SER A 36 9.96 -9.82 -3.56
C SER A 36 10.55 -8.44 -3.87
N ASP A 37 9.79 -7.62 -4.57
CA ASP A 37 10.10 -6.21 -4.77
C ASP A 37 9.60 -5.37 -3.58
N LEU A 38 10.44 -4.45 -3.11
CA LEU A 38 10.11 -3.48 -2.08
C LEU A 38 10.00 -2.09 -2.70
N TYR A 39 8.89 -1.41 -2.39
CA TYR A 39 8.59 -0.09 -2.93
C TYR A 39 8.87 0.96 -1.85
N ASN A 40 9.96 1.72 -2.03
CA ASN A 40 10.41 2.74 -1.09
C ASN A 40 9.95 4.11 -1.55
N CYS A 41 9.31 4.88 -0.68
CA CYS A 41 8.83 6.22 -1.05
C CYS A 41 10.01 7.17 -1.33
N LYS A 42 10.15 7.69 -2.55
CA LYS A 42 11.20 8.67 -2.92
C LYS A 42 11.15 9.94 -2.07
N ALA A 43 9.95 10.34 -1.63
CA ALA A 43 9.73 11.57 -0.87
C ALA A 43 10.27 11.52 0.57
N CYS A 44 9.97 10.46 1.33
CA CYS A 44 10.30 10.38 2.75
C CYS A 44 11.23 9.22 3.13
N GLY A 45 11.60 8.38 2.15
CA GLY A 45 12.41 7.18 2.39
C GLY A 45 11.66 6.06 3.11
N PHE A 46 10.33 6.17 3.33
CA PHE A 46 9.56 5.11 3.96
C PHE A 46 9.64 3.83 3.13
N SER A 47 10.30 2.81 3.67
CA SER A 47 10.40 1.50 3.07
C SER A 47 9.15 0.68 3.42
N SER A 48 8.37 0.30 2.41
CA SER A 48 7.09 -0.46 2.48
C SER A 48 5.84 0.33 2.10
N MET A 49 5.90 1.12 1.02
CA MET A 49 4.65 1.54 0.38
C MET A 49 3.82 0.30 0.01
N PHE A 50 2.49 0.43 0.04
CA PHE A 50 1.62 -0.70 -0.25
C PHE A 50 0.45 -0.32 -1.15
N SER A 51 0.01 -1.27 -1.98
CA SER A 51 -1.23 -1.16 -2.75
C SER A 51 -2.42 -1.71 -1.95
N PRO A 52 -3.43 -0.90 -1.60
CA PRO A 52 -4.59 -1.35 -0.82
C PRO A 52 -5.36 -2.53 -1.46
N ALA A 53 -5.46 -2.55 -2.80
CA ALA A 53 -6.14 -3.60 -3.55
C ALA A 53 -5.39 -4.94 -3.44
N GLN A 54 -4.06 -4.92 -3.38
CA GLN A 54 -3.25 -6.12 -3.17
C GLN A 54 -3.28 -6.57 -1.70
N VAL A 55 -3.18 -5.65 -0.74
CA VAL A 55 -3.14 -5.99 0.70
C VAL A 55 -4.47 -6.54 1.20
N LEU A 56 -5.60 -6.09 0.68
CA LEU A 56 -6.94 -6.49 1.15
C LEU A 56 -7.18 -8.02 1.13
N PRO A 57 -6.97 -8.76 0.03
CA PRO A 57 -7.15 -10.21 0.01
C PRO A 57 -6.17 -10.92 0.95
N TRP A 58 -4.90 -10.49 1.00
CA TRP A 58 -3.90 -11.07 1.91
C TRP A 58 -4.30 -10.94 3.38
N LYS A 59 -4.66 -9.72 3.80
CA LYS A 59 -5.15 -9.44 5.16
C LYS A 59 -6.31 -10.36 5.53
N ASN A 60 -7.30 -10.49 4.65
CA ASN A 60 -8.48 -11.32 4.90
C ASN A 60 -8.12 -12.82 4.96
N GLY A 61 -7.29 -13.31 4.04
CA GLY A 61 -6.82 -14.70 4.04
C GLY A 61 -6.04 -15.04 5.31
N LEU A 62 -5.15 -14.15 5.77
CA LEU A 62 -4.38 -14.33 6.99
C LEU A 62 -5.27 -14.36 8.24
N PHE A 63 -6.32 -13.52 8.33
CA PHE A 63 -7.29 -13.60 9.43
C PHE A 63 -8.05 -14.93 9.45
N VAL A 64 -8.40 -15.47 8.28
CA VAL A 64 -9.05 -16.79 8.18
C VAL A 64 -8.11 -17.90 8.67
N ILE A 65 -6.85 -17.90 8.21
CA ILE A 65 -5.85 -18.87 8.65
C ILE A 65 -5.63 -18.78 10.16
N ALA A 66 -5.51 -17.56 10.69
CA ALA A 66 -5.35 -17.34 12.12
C ALA A 66 -6.54 -17.89 12.91
N GLY A 67 -7.76 -17.55 12.50
CA GLY A 67 -8.99 -18.04 13.15
C GLY A 67 -9.11 -19.56 13.13
N LEU A 68 -8.88 -20.21 11.98
CA LEU A 68 -8.90 -21.67 11.87
C LEU A 68 -7.84 -22.33 12.76
N SER A 69 -6.64 -21.75 12.82
CA SER A 69 -5.55 -22.26 13.64
C SER A 69 -5.88 -22.17 15.14
N PHE A 70 -6.52 -21.08 15.59
CA PHE A 70 -7.03 -20.99 16.96
C PHE A 70 -8.13 -22.01 17.24
N LEU A 71 -9.08 -22.21 16.32
CA LEU A 71 -10.15 -23.20 16.48
C LEU A 71 -9.60 -24.63 16.61
N ILE A 72 -8.61 -24.99 15.78
CA ILE A 72 -7.95 -26.30 15.85
C ILE A 72 -7.20 -26.45 17.17
N GLY A 73 -6.41 -25.45 17.58
CA GLY A 73 -5.66 -25.48 18.83
C GLY A 73 -6.56 -25.63 20.07
N VAL A 74 -7.66 -24.89 20.12
CA VAL A 74 -8.66 -25.00 21.21
C VAL A 74 -9.30 -26.39 21.21
N SER A 75 -9.69 -26.91 20.05
CA SER A 75 -10.33 -28.22 19.93
C SER A 75 -9.40 -29.36 20.40
N LEU A 76 -8.13 -29.29 20.04
CA LEU A 76 -7.11 -30.24 20.51
C LEU A 76 -6.85 -30.08 22.01
N GLY A 77 -6.95 -28.87 22.55
CA GLY A 77 -6.79 -28.62 23.99
C GLY A 77 -7.88 -29.27 24.82
N LEU A 78 -9.11 -29.30 24.30
CA LEU A 78 -10.22 -30.04 24.91
C LEU A 78 -10.00 -31.56 24.89
N SER A 79 -9.16 -32.08 23.99
CA SER A 79 -8.84 -33.52 23.88
C SER A 79 -7.70 -33.99 24.80
N GLY A 80 -7.00 -33.07 25.48
CA GLY A 80 -6.13 -33.38 26.62
C GLY A 80 -4.64 -33.58 26.34
N ASP A 81 -4.16 -33.51 25.09
CA ASP A 81 -2.72 -33.55 24.78
C ASP A 81 -2.17 -32.17 24.40
N PRO A 82 -1.44 -31.49 25.32
CA PRO A 82 -0.92 -30.14 25.10
C PRO A 82 0.13 -30.05 23.98
N ASN A 83 0.79 -31.15 23.59
CA ASN A 83 1.81 -31.13 22.55
C ASN A 83 1.23 -30.81 21.16
N TYR A 84 -0.05 -31.14 20.93
CA TYR A 84 -0.75 -30.84 19.69
C TYR A 84 -1.47 -29.49 19.71
N VAL A 85 -1.55 -28.85 20.87
CA VAL A 85 -2.21 -27.54 21.06
C VAL A 85 -1.28 -26.39 20.70
N ILE A 86 -0.01 -26.48 21.11
CA ILE A 86 0.94 -25.38 21.01
C ILE A 86 1.23 -25.00 19.55
N PRO A 87 1.51 -25.94 18.61
CA PRO A 87 1.83 -25.57 17.23
C PRO A 87 0.73 -24.77 16.50
N PRO A 88 -0.56 -25.17 16.50
CA PRO A 88 -1.61 -24.40 15.82
C PRO A 88 -1.86 -23.04 16.51
N LEU A 89 -1.73 -22.93 17.83
CA LEU A 89 -1.85 -21.63 18.51
C LEU A 89 -0.74 -20.66 18.12
N LEU A 90 0.52 -21.13 18.02
CA LEU A 90 1.64 -20.30 17.57
C LEU A 90 1.46 -19.85 16.12
N LEU A 91 1.01 -20.76 15.25
CA LEU A 91 0.72 -20.44 13.85
C LEU A 91 -0.38 -19.37 13.74
N GLY A 92 -1.46 -19.54 14.53
CA GLY A 92 -2.56 -18.59 14.60
C GLY A 92 -2.12 -17.22 15.11
N ALA A 93 -1.30 -17.18 16.16
CA ALA A 93 -0.73 -15.94 16.68
C ALA A 93 0.16 -15.23 15.64
N PHE A 94 1.05 -15.97 14.97
CA PHE A 94 1.95 -15.41 13.96
C PHE A 94 1.18 -14.77 12.79
N PHE A 95 0.28 -15.51 12.14
CA PHE A 95 -0.50 -14.97 11.03
C PHE A 95 -1.51 -13.91 11.48
N GLY A 96 -2.03 -14.01 12.70
CA GLY A 96 -2.88 -12.99 13.30
C GLY A 96 -2.15 -11.65 13.47
N LEU A 97 -0.90 -11.67 13.92
CA LEU A 97 -0.06 -10.47 14.03
C LEU A 97 0.21 -9.84 12.66
N LEU A 98 0.54 -10.64 11.65
CA LEU A 98 0.73 -10.15 10.28
C LEU A 98 -0.55 -9.53 9.70
N ALA A 99 -1.69 -10.21 9.86
CA ALA A 99 -2.99 -9.70 9.43
C ALA A 99 -3.35 -8.39 10.15
N TRP A 100 -3.05 -8.30 11.45
CA TRP A 100 -3.27 -7.10 12.26
C TRP A 100 -2.44 -5.91 11.77
N MET A 101 -1.15 -6.13 11.48
CA MET A 101 -0.28 -5.09 10.92
C MET A 101 -0.83 -4.58 9.58
N MET A 102 -1.24 -5.47 8.68
CA MET A 102 -1.88 -5.08 7.41
C MET A 102 -3.19 -4.32 7.66
N ALA A 103 -4.01 -4.75 8.62
CA ALA A 103 -5.26 -4.09 8.99
C ALA A 103 -5.03 -2.67 9.52
N HIS A 104 -3.98 -2.46 10.30
CA HIS A 104 -3.59 -1.15 10.82
C HIS A 104 -3.29 -0.15 9.69
N TYR A 105 -2.47 -0.55 8.72
CA TYR A 105 -2.16 0.30 7.57
C TYR A 105 -3.37 0.50 6.65
N MET A 106 -4.17 -0.54 6.42
CA MET A 106 -5.43 -0.42 5.67
C MET A 106 -6.41 0.55 6.33
N LYS A 107 -6.48 0.57 7.67
CA LYS A 107 -7.29 1.55 8.41
C LYS A 107 -6.79 2.98 8.20
N LYS A 108 -5.47 3.21 8.25
CA LYS A 108 -4.87 4.52 7.94
C LYS A 108 -5.23 4.96 6.52
N TRP A 109 -5.07 4.06 5.54
CA TRP A 109 -5.46 4.29 4.15
C TRP A 109 -6.95 4.64 4.04
N SER A 110 -7.85 3.85 4.62
CA SER A 110 -9.29 4.09 4.52
C SER A 110 -9.70 5.43 5.13
N ALA A 111 -9.11 5.82 6.25
CA ALA A 111 -9.36 7.12 6.87
C ALA A 111 -8.91 8.27 5.97
N TRP A 112 -7.71 8.16 5.40
CA TRP A 112 -7.19 9.13 4.43
C TRP A 112 -8.06 9.19 3.17
N ALA A 113 -8.33 8.05 2.53
CA ALA A 113 -9.10 7.98 1.30
C ALA A 113 -10.53 8.52 1.49
N SER A 114 -11.14 8.23 2.65
CA SER A 114 -12.44 8.80 3.02
C SER A 114 -12.37 10.32 3.16
N ALA A 115 -11.32 10.87 3.76
CA ALA A 115 -11.13 12.32 3.88
C ALA A 115 -10.93 12.97 2.51
N GLN A 116 -10.14 12.37 1.63
CA GLN A 116 -9.90 12.90 0.28
C GLN A 116 -11.17 12.87 -0.59
N ARG A 117 -11.97 11.80 -0.52
CA ARG A 117 -13.24 11.70 -1.28
C ARG A 117 -14.30 12.73 -0.87
N ARG A 118 -14.16 13.35 0.31
CA ARG A 118 -15.06 14.43 0.75
C ARG A 118 -14.67 15.81 0.22
N LYS A 119 -13.46 15.93 -0.34
CA LYS A 119 -12.96 17.19 -0.89
C LYS A 119 -13.44 17.36 -2.32
N SER A 120 -13.64 18.61 -2.72
CA SER A 120 -13.84 19.01 -4.10
C SER A 120 -12.57 18.76 -4.94
N SER A 121 -12.73 18.73 -6.26
CA SER A 121 -11.60 18.65 -7.18
C SER A 121 -10.60 19.79 -7.00
N GLU A 122 -11.08 21.00 -6.69
CA GLU A 122 -10.24 22.17 -6.46
C GLU A 122 -9.44 22.08 -5.16
N GLU A 123 -10.06 21.59 -4.08
CA GLU A 123 -9.34 21.35 -2.82
C GLU A 123 -8.26 20.29 -2.98
N LEU A 124 -8.54 19.19 -3.71
CA LEU A 124 -7.56 18.16 -4.02
C LEU A 124 -6.44 18.69 -4.94
N ARG A 125 -6.77 19.60 -5.85
CA ARG A 125 -5.82 20.27 -6.73
C ARG A 125 -4.87 21.15 -5.92
N GLN A 126 -5.42 21.94 -5.00
CA GLN A 126 -4.65 22.81 -4.12
C GLN A 126 -3.77 22.00 -3.17
N GLU A 127 -4.28 20.91 -2.60
CA GLU A 127 -3.49 20.02 -1.75
C GLU A 127 -2.34 19.36 -2.49
N ALA A 128 -2.52 18.97 -3.75
CA ALA A 128 -1.44 18.46 -4.58
C ALA A 128 -0.36 19.52 -4.83
N LEU A 129 -0.74 20.78 -5.08
CA LEU A 129 0.19 21.91 -5.24
C LEU A 129 0.95 22.25 -3.94
N ASP A 130 0.25 22.16 -2.82
CA ASP A 130 0.80 22.46 -1.50
C ASP A 130 1.54 21.27 -0.88
N HIS A 131 1.42 20.08 -1.48
CA HIS A 131 2.10 18.89 -1.01
C HIS A 131 3.62 19.15 -0.97
N PRO A 132 4.30 18.84 0.17
CA PRO A 132 5.73 19.13 0.34
C PRO A 132 6.63 18.46 -0.69
N PHE A 133 6.14 17.38 -1.27
CA PHE A 133 6.84 16.58 -2.28
C PHE A 133 6.02 16.58 -3.57
N GLN A 134 6.64 16.96 -4.68
CA GLN A 134 6.03 16.85 -5.99
C GLN A 134 6.57 15.60 -6.68
N PRO A 135 5.78 14.91 -7.51
CA PRO A 135 6.28 13.83 -8.34
C PRO A 135 7.44 14.31 -9.20
N GLU A 136 8.55 13.58 -9.18
CA GLU A 136 9.65 13.78 -10.11
C GLU A 136 9.35 12.98 -11.38
N TYR A 137 9.29 13.68 -12.51
CA TYR A 137 9.08 13.10 -13.82
C TYR A 137 10.45 12.76 -14.41
N ASP A 138 10.73 11.47 -14.58
CA ASP A 138 11.99 10.98 -15.13
C ASP A 138 11.73 9.81 -16.10
N ASN A 139 12.72 9.44 -16.91
CA ASN A 139 12.62 8.35 -17.88
C ASN A 139 13.07 7.00 -17.30
N SER A 140 12.82 6.75 -16.00
CA SER A 140 13.19 5.50 -15.34
C SER A 140 12.09 4.43 -15.42
N ALA A 141 12.48 3.17 -15.24
CA ALA A 141 11.55 2.06 -15.12
C ALA A 141 10.62 2.24 -13.90
N ASP A 142 11.17 2.70 -12.77
CA ASP A 142 10.43 2.94 -11.53
C ASP A 142 9.35 4.02 -11.71
N PHE A 143 9.66 5.10 -12.43
CA PHE A 143 8.68 6.11 -12.79
C PHE A 143 7.61 5.56 -13.73
N THR A 144 8.01 4.76 -14.73
CA THR A 144 7.06 4.13 -15.66
C THR A 144 6.06 3.26 -14.90
N GLU A 145 6.53 2.39 -14.01
CA GLU A 145 5.66 1.55 -13.18
C GLU A 145 4.77 2.36 -12.23
N TRP A 146 5.27 3.49 -11.71
CA TRP A 146 4.45 4.41 -10.92
C TRP A 146 3.36 5.08 -11.77
N ALA A 147 3.69 5.60 -12.94
CA ALA A 147 2.78 6.36 -13.79
C ALA A 147 1.66 5.49 -14.37
N GLU A 148 1.96 4.25 -14.76
CA GLU A 148 1.00 3.26 -15.27
C GLU A 148 -0.09 2.88 -14.25
N GLN A 149 0.09 3.19 -12.96
CA GLN A 149 -0.96 3.00 -11.96
C GLN A 149 -2.11 4.01 -12.09
N PHE A 150 -1.88 5.12 -12.80
CA PHE A 150 -2.82 6.23 -12.97
C PHE A 150 -3.23 6.45 -14.42
N LEU A 151 -2.32 6.16 -15.36
CA LEU A 151 -2.42 6.53 -16.76
C LEU A 151 -2.40 5.30 -17.68
N ALA A 152 -2.94 5.45 -18.89
CA ALA A 152 -2.76 4.43 -19.93
C ALA A 152 -1.33 4.47 -20.51
N PRO A 153 -0.80 3.37 -21.07
CA PRO A 153 0.57 3.32 -21.59
C PRO A 153 0.91 4.42 -22.60
N GLU A 154 -0.03 4.78 -23.47
CA GLU A 154 0.16 5.83 -24.48
C GLU A 154 0.28 7.22 -23.84
N GLU A 155 -0.31 7.41 -22.66
CA GLU A 155 -0.17 8.65 -21.90
C GLU A 155 1.18 8.71 -21.17
N VAL A 156 1.68 7.57 -20.70
CA VAL A 156 3.01 7.47 -20.08
C VAL A 156 4.10 7.73 -21.13
N GLU A 157 3.98 7.21 -22.34
CA GLU A 157 4.89 7.52 -23.45
C GLU A 157 4.94 9.03 -23.75
N ARG A 158 3.78 9.71 -23.77
CA ARG A 158 3.73 11.17 -23.94
C ARG A 158 4.40 11.94 -22.79
N PHE A 159 4.37 11.40 -21.57
CA PHE A 159 5.09 11.98 -20.44
C PHE A 159 6.60 11.85 -20.62
N HIS A 160 7.07 10.69 -21.07
CA HIS A 160 8.48 10.46 -21.39
C HIS A 160 8.97 11.39 -22.50
N GLU A 161 8.19 11.60 -23.56
CA GLU A 161 8.52 12.56 -24.62
C GLU A 161 8.62 14.01 -24.13
N LYS A 162 7.82 14.36 -23.11
CA LYS A 162 7.73 15.73 -22.59
C LYS A 162 8.79 16.06 -21.54
N TYR A 163 9.16 15.09 -20.71
CA TYR A 163 10.00 15.28 -19.53
C TYR A 163 11.33 14.50 -19.53
N GLY A 164 11.51 13.58 -20.48
CA GLY A 164 12.71 12.74 -20.63
C GLY A 164 13.79 13.33 -21.53
#